data_AF-A0A010SE62-F1
#
_entry.id   AF-A0A010SE62-F1
#
_cell.length_a   1.000
_cell.length_b   1.000
_cell.length_c   1.000
_cell.angle_alpha   90.00
_cell.angle_beta   90.00
_cell.angle_gamma   90.00
#
_symmetry.space_group_name_H-M   'P 1'
#
loop_
_entity.id
_entity.type
_entity.pdbx_description
1 polymer ?
#
loop_
_entity_poly.entity_id
_entity_poly.type
_entity_poly.pdbx_seq_one_letter_code
_entity_poly.pdbx_strand_id
1 'polypeptide(L)'
;MVNRLLAYCKDIEFFVLAKDNWPEIFQNFEILTRPSSHPLPRPGRNKSMTAEGIIGRMARKEHIIEKFREFVQDLQLMHLDQRIQTEYQKDNFHPIVHSEILLLNHLEKTAGGVSPARFFNNWMYIGSSKPTCRLCEYYFEEHRSGVGHRSSHKNLYISWRVPDVLQSEGYGGEEKRQVMVDRLLVRIRKDAFNLVEKKVRPTFRNHDSITSSVSMTLHGKWSEASDISDVMSSMGSLQLNNDGEE
;
A
#
# COMPACT_ATOMS: atom_id res chain seq x y z
N MET A 1 -6.61 23.45 8.07
CA MET A 1 -7.15 23.45 6.70
C MET A 1 -6.20 24.08 5.66
N VAL A 2 -5.06 24.65 6.07
CA VAL A 2 -4.08 25.34 5.21
C VAL A 2 -3.15 24.39 4.42
N ASN A 3 -3.02 23.12 4.82
CA ASN A 3 -2.07 22.17 4.20
C ASN A 3 -2.43 21.74 2.76
N ARG A 4 -3.71 21.73 2.36
CA ARG A 4 -4.12 21.22 1.03
C ARG A 4 -3.81 22.20 -0.10
N LEU A 5 -4.13 23.48 0.07
CA LEU A 5 -3.88 24.51 -0.94
C LEU A 5 -2.38 24.68 -1.18
N LEU A 6 -1.58 24.71 -0.11
CA LEU A 6 -0.13 24.79 -0.22
C LEU A 6 0.48 23.54 -0.89
N ALA A 7 -0.10 22.36 -0.65
CA ALA A 7 0.34 21.15 -1.35
C ALA A 7 0.14 21.25 -2.86
N TYR A 8 -1.00 21.77 -3.33
CA TYR A 8 -1.25 21.97 -4.75
C TYR A 8 -0.26 22.97 -5.39
N CYS A 9 0.05 24.08 -4.72
CA CYS A 9 1.05 25.03 -5.23
C CYS A 9 2.42 24.36 -5.41
N LYS A 10 2.87 23.60 -4.40
CA LYS A 10 4.12 22.84 -4.47
C LYS A 10 4.10 21.77 -5.57
N ASP A 11 2.98 21.09 -5.75
CA ASP A 11 2.83 20.09 -6.81
C ASP A 11 2.94 20.76 -8.19
N ILE A 12 2.33 21.93 -8.40
CA ILE A 12 2.42 22.70 -9.66
C ILE A 12 3.87 23.13 -9.92
N GLU A 13 4.55 23.71 -8.92
CA GLU A 13 5.97 24.09 -9.02
C GLU A 13 6.84 22.88 -9.41
N PHE A 14 6.60 21.73 -8.78
CA PHE A 14 7.28 20.49 -9.11
C PHE A 14 7.01 20.06 -10.55
N PHE A 15 5.75 20.13 -11.03
CA PHE A 15 5.42 19.79 -12.41
C PHE A 15 6.10 20.71 -13.43
N VAL A 16 6.17 22.01 -13.16
CA VAL A 16 6.90 22.96 -14.02
C VAL A 16 8.38 22.62 -14.05
N LEU A 17 9.01 22.42 -12.88
CA LEU A 17 10.42 22.04 -12.80
C LEU A 17 10.70 20.69 -13.48
N ALA A 18 9.83 19.69 -13.27
CA ALA A 18 9.96 18.38 -13.91
C ALA A 18 9.84 18.47 -15.43
N LYS A 19 8.96 19.34 -15.94
CA LYS A 19 8.84 19.59 -17.39
C LYS A 19 10.11 20.21 -17.97
N ASP A 20 10.73 21.12 -17.24
CA ASP A 20 11.97 21.77 -17.69
C ASP A 20 13.15 20.78 -17.69
N ASN A 21 13.20 19.84 -16.74
CA ASN A 21 14.27 18.85 -16.64
C ASN A 21 14.05 17.60 -17.52
N TRP A 22 12.80 17.19 -17.72
CA TRP A 22 12.42 15.96 -18.43
C TRP A 22 11.24 16.23 -19.38
N PRO A 23 11.40 17.08 -20.40
CA PRO A 23 10.30 17.46 -21.30
C PRO A 23 9.65 16.26 -22.00
N GLU A 24 10.40 15.18 -22.22
CA GLU A 24 9.95 13.95 -22.86
C GLU A 24 8.85 13.20 -22.09
N ILE A 25 8.72 13.39 -20.77
CA ILE A 25 7.60 12.76 -20.02
C ILE A 25 6.29 13.54 -20.18
N PHE A 26 6.35 14.77 -20.69
CA PHE A 26 5.20 15.64 -20.93
C PHE A 26 4.82 15.77 -22.40
N GLN A 27 5.64 15.23 -23.31
CA GLN A 27 5.46 15.36 -24.75
C GLN A 27 5.53 13.98 -25.41
N ASN A 28 4.66 13.72 -26.39
CA ASN A 28 4.70 12.51 -27.21
C ASN A 28 4.68 11.18 -26.42
N PHE A 29 4.04 11.15 -25.25
CA PHE A 29 3.89 9.93 -24.46
C PHE A 29 2.69 9.12 -24.93
N GLU A 30 2.76 7.80 -24.76
CA GLU A 30 1.66 6.89 -25.02
C GLU A 30 0.98 6.50 -23.70
N ILE A 31 -0.35 6.57 -23.66
CA ILE A 31 -1.13 6.09 -22.53
C ILE A 31 -1.56 4.65 -22.82
N LEU A 32 -0.91 3.71 -22.15
CA LEU A 32 -1.32 2.31 -22.15
C LEU A 32 -2.32 2.06 -21.02
N THR A 33 -3.54 1.68 -21.38
CA THR A 33 -4.58 1.36 -20.40
C THR A 33 -4.58 -0.14 -20.09
N ARG A 34 -4.85 -0.47 -18.83
CA ARG A 34 -4.99 -1.85 -18.36
C ARG A 34 -6.30 -2.00 -17.61
N PRO A 35 -7.09 -3.06 -17.87
CA PRO A 35 -8.28 -3.31 -17.09
C PRO A 35 -7.90 -3.63 -15.64
N SER A 36 -8.75 -3.17 -14.71
CA SER A 36 -8.71 -3.63 -13.32
C SER A 36 -8.94 -5.15 -13.26
N SER A 37 -8.46 -5.79 -12.20
CA SER A 37 -8.74 -7.21 -12.01
C SER A 37 -10.22 -7.46 -11.77
N HIS A 38 -10.71 -8.61 -12.21
CA HIS A 38 -12.08 -9.02 -11.94
C HIS A 38 -12.26 -9.36 -10.45
N PRO A 39 -13.29 -8.79 -9.79
CA PRO A 39 -13.66 -9.21 -8.45
C PRO A 39 -14.07 -10.68 -8.47
N LEU A 40 -13.52 -11.46 -7.54
CA LEU A 40 -13.89 -12.85 -7.39
C LEU A 40 -15.06 -12.97 -6.40
N PRO A 41 -15.89 -14.02 -6.53
CA PRO A 41 -16.83 -14.36 -5.49
C PRO A 41 -16.08 -14.62 -4.19
N ARG A 42 -16.77 -14.40 -3.07
CA ARG A 42 -16.27 -14.79 -1.74
C ARG A 42 -15.75 -16.23 -1.78
N PRO A 43 -14.52 -16.49 -1.30
CA PRO A 43 -13.95 -17.82 -1.33
C PRO A 43 -14.79 -18.80 -0.50
N GLY A 44 -14.76 -20.08 -0.86
CA GLY A 44 -15.26 -21.13 0.02
C GLY A 44 -14.35 -21.24 1.25
N ARG A 45 -14.94 -21.47 2.43
CA ARG A 45 -14.17 -21.68 3.65
C ARG A 45 -14.64 -22.91 4.40
N ASN A 46 -13.72 -23.86 4.53
CA ASN A 46 -13.97 -25.17 5.12
C ASN A 46 -13.43 -25.24 6.57
N LYS A 47 -13.12 -24.08 7.18
CA LYS A 47 -12.42 -23.96 8.46
C LYS A 47 -13.17 -23.02 9.39
N SER A 48 -13.11 -23.30 10.70
CA SER A 48 -13.76 -22.48 11.73
C SER A 48 -13.49 -20.97 11.55
N MET A 49 -14.54 -20.19 11.74
CA MET A 49 -14.50 -18.72 11.73
C MET A 49 -14.45 -18.12 13.13
N THR A 50 -14.33 -18.95 14.17
CA THR A 50 -14.08 -18.48 15.54
C THR A 50 -12.66 -17.92 15.65
N ALA A 51 -12.49 -16.89 16.46
CA ALA A 51 -11.20 -16.28 16.72
C ALA A 51 -10.22 -17.29 17.34
N GLU A 52 -10.70 -18.15 18.24
CA GLU A 52 -9.92 -19.25 18.80
C GLU A 52 -9.43 -20.22 17.71
N GLY A 53 -10.33 -20.64 16.82
CA GLY A 53 -9.97 -21.52 15.72
C GLY A 53 -9.00 -20.87 14.74
N ILE A 54 -9.09 -19.55 14.54
CA ILE A 54 -8.15 -18.78 13.73
C ILE A 54 -6.77 -18.75 14.38
N ILE A 55 -6.68 -18.44 15.67
CA ILE A 55 -5.41 -18.37 16.41
C ILE A 55 -4.70 -19.72 16.46
N GLY A 56 -5.45 -20.79 16.70
CA GLY A 56 -4.90 -22.15 16.66
C GLY A 56 -4.25 -22.52 15.33
N ARG A 57 -4.58 -21.81 14.24
CA ARG A 57 -3.93 -21.95 12.92
C ARG A 57 -2.83 -20.92 12.66
N MET A 58 -2.79 -19.82 13.41
CA MET A 58 -1.78 -18.78 13.27
C MET A 58 -0.49 -19.10 14.02
N ALA A 59 -0.58 -19.79 15.15
CA ALA A 59 0.57 -20.19 15.97
C ALA A 59 0.70 -21.72 16.03
N ARG A 60 1.95 -22.18 16.23
CA ARG A 60 2.27 -23.60 16.46
C ARG A 60 2.79 -23.88 17.87
N LYS A 61 3.22 -22.84 18.60
CA LYS A 61 3.81 -22.98 19.94
C LYS A 61 2.74 -22.76 21.00
N GLU A 62 2.56 -23.73 21.90
CA GLU A 62 1.45 -23.71 22.86
C GLU A 62 1.43 -22.45 23.73
N HIS A 63 2.58 -22.01 24.26
CA HIS A 63 2.65 -20.78 25.06
C HIS A 63 2.22 -19.51 24.31
N ILE A 64 2.42 -19.45 22.98
CA ILE A 64 1.91 -18.33 22.17
C ILE A 64 0.40 -18.47 22.08
N ILE A 65 -0.10 -19.67 21.79
CA ILE A 65 -1.54 -19.93 21.66
C ILE A 65 -2.28 -19.57 22.96
N GLU A 66 -1.75 -19.99 24.13
CA GLU A 66 -2.34 -19.70 25.45
C GLU A 66 -2.45 -18.20 25.72
N LYS A 67 -1.35 -17.46 25.58
CA LYS A 67 -1.33 -15.99 25.74
C LYS A 67 -2.36 -15.33 24.82
N PHE A 68 -2.49 -15.82 23.60
CA PHE A 68 -3.43 -15.30 22.62
C PHE A 68 -4.90 -15.67 22.89
N ARG A 69 -5.15 -16.84 23.49
CA ARG A 69 -6.49 -17.27 23.90
C ARG A 69 -7.05 -16.34 24.97
N GLU A 70 -6.25 -15.93 25.96
CA GLU A 70 -6.67 -14.97 27.00
C GLU A 70 -7.17 -13.67 26.37
N PHE A 71 -6.38 -13.08 25.45
CA PHE A 71 -6.80 -11.87 24.75
C PHE A 71 -8.03 -12.07 23.88
N VAL A 72 -8.20 -13.24 23.26
CA VAL A 72 -9.41 -13.51 22.49
C VAL A 72 -10.63 -13.62 23.37
N GLN A 73 -10.52 -14.22 24.55
CA GLN A 73 -11.61 -14.25 25.52
C GLN A 73 -12.06 -12.83 25.88
N ASP A 74 -11.11 -11.91 26.14
CA ASP A 74 -11.42 -10.50 26.36
C ASP A 74 -12.14 -9.88 25.16
N LEU A 75 -11.68 -10.17 23.93
CA LEU A 75 -12.32 -9.66 22.71
C LEU A 75 -13.68 -10.30 22.41
N GLN A 76 -13.99 -11.47 22.98
CA GLN A 76 -15.33 -12.06 22.87
C GLN A 76 -16.39 -11.23 23.59
N LEU A 77 -16.01 -10.44 24.61
CA LEU A 77 -16.91 -9.45 25.22
C LEU A 77 -17.39 -8.41 24.20
N MET A 78 -16.65 -8.22 23.11
CA MET A 78 -17.02 -7.37 21.98
C MET A 78 -17.54 -8.14 20.76
N HIS A 79 -18.00 -9.39 20.97
CA HIS A 79 -18.59 -10.24 19.93
C HIS A 79 -17.66 -10.45 18.72
N LEU A 80 -16.37 -10.68 18.97
CA LEU A 80 -15.35 -10.81 17.91
C LEU A 80 -15.73 -11.88 16.88
N ASP A 81 -16.21 -13.05 17.32
CA ASP A 81 -16.58 -14.14 16.43
C ASP A 81 -17.74 -13.76 15.50
N GLN A 82 -18.77 -13.10 16.05
CA GLN A 82 -19.89 -12.59 15.26
C GLN A 82 -19.41 -11.56 14.25
N ARG A 83 -18.52 -10.63 14.66
CA ARG A 83 -17.96 -9.62 13.75
C ARG A 83 -17.16 -10.24 12.61
N ILE A 84 -16.33 -11.26 12.89
CA ILE A 84 -15.60 -12.00 11.85
C ILE A 84 -16.58 -12.64 10.86
N GLN A 85 -17.65 -13.26 11.36
CA GLN A 85 -18.69 -13.85 10.53
C GLN A 85 -19.41 -12.81 9.69
N THR A 86 -19.86 -11.70 10.30
CA THR A 86 -20.52 -10.60 9.61
C THR A 86 -19.65 -10.04 8.50
N GLU A 87 -18.38 -9.69 8.77
CA GLU A 87 -17.47 -9.14 7.76
C GLU A 87 -17.26 -10.09 6.58
N TYR A 88 -17.10 -11.38 6.85
CA TYR A 88 -16.98 -12.40 5.80
C TYR A 88 -18.27 -12.62 5.03
N GLN A 89 -19.42 -12.49 5.70
CA GLN A 89 -20.73 -12.74 5.11
C GLN A 89 -21.25 -11.56 4.28
N LYS A 90 -20.64 -10.38 4.39
CA LYS A 90 -21.05 -9.19 3.62
C LYS A 90 -21.13 -9.48 2.13
N ASP A 91 -22.22 -9.03 1.53
CA ASP A 91 -22.45 -9.17 0.09
C ASP A 91 -21.40 -8.42 -0.73
N ASN A 92 -20.76 -7.38 -0.19
CA ASN A 92 -19.71 -6.64 -0.88
C ASN A 92 -18.30 -7.23 -0.73
N PHE A 93 -18.16 -8.38 -0.05
CA PHE A 93 -16.87 -9.06 0.08
C PHE A 93 -16.50 -9.79 -1.22
N HIS A 94 -15.92 -9.03 -2.15
CA HIS A 94 -15.44 -9.51 -3.45
C HIS A 94 -13.93 -9.32 -3.58
N PRO A 95 -13.13 -10.36 -3.33
CA PRO A 95 -11.68 -10.26 -3.43
C PRO A 95 -11.19 -9.75 -4.78
N ILE A 96 -10.34 -8.73 -4.76
CA ILE A 96 -9.83 -8.00 -5.92
C ILE A 96 -8.34 -7.69 -5.76
N VAL A 97 -7.63 -7.70 -6.88
CA VAL A 97 -6.22 -7.32 -6.96
C VAL A 97 -6.15 -5.80 -7.11
N HIS A 98 -5.45 -5.14 -6.21
CA HIS A 98 -5.27 -3.69 -6.29
C HIS A 98 -4.39 -3.31 -7.49
N SER A 99 -4.55 -2.09 -8.01
CA SER A 99 -3.91 -1.66 -9.26
C SER A 99 -2.38 -1.64 -9.19
N GLU A 100 -1.79 -1.32 -8.04
CA GLU A 100 -0.33 -1.23 -7.90
C GLU A 100 0.34 -2.60 -8.10
N ILE A 101 -0.22 -3.63 -7.44
CA ILE A 101 0.28 -5.00 -7.55
C ILE A 101 -0.11 -5.64 -8.89
N LEU A 102 -1.25 -5.23 -9.47
CA LEU A 102 -1.69 -5.69 -10.79
C LEU A 102 -0.73 -5.21 -11.88
N LEU A 103 -0.28 -3.95 -11.80
CA LEU A 103 0.70 -3.39 -12.72
C LEU A 103 2.07 -4.06 -12.55
N LEU A 104 2.55 -4.27 -11.33
CA LEU A 104 3.81 -4.98 -11.09
C LEU A 104 3.79 -6.39 -11.71
N ASN A 105 2.74 -7.15 -11.42
CA ASN A 105 2.54 -8.49 -11.99
C ASN A 105 2.44 -8.47 -13.52
N HIS A 106 1.82 -7.44 -14.10
CA HIS A 106 1.77 -7.29 -15.55
C HIS A 106 3.16 -7.02 -16.16
N LEU A 107 3.94 -6.12 -15.55
CA LEU A 107 5.29 -5.79 -16.00
C LEU A 107 6.21 -7.02 -15.94
N GLU A 108 6.13 -7.82 -14.88
CA GLU A 108 6.89 -9.06 -14.73
C GLU A 108 6.59 -10.07 -15.84
N LYS A 109 5.32 -10.17 -16.27
CA LYS A 109 4.87 -11.12 -17.30
C LYS A 109 5.04 -10.65 -18.74
N THR A 110 5.51 -9.43 -18.96
CA THR A 110 5.77 -8.88 -20.31
C THR A 110 7.25 -8.99 -20.68
N ALA A 111 7.54 -8.94 -21.99
CA ALA A 111 8.91 -9.01 -22.48
C ALA A 111 9.81 -7.96 -21.79
N GLY A 112 10.98 -8.41 -21.33
CA GLY A 112 11.93 -7.58 -20.56
C GLY A 112 11.66 -7.51 -19.05
N GLY A 113 10.57 -8.10 -18.55
CA GLY A 113 10.28 -8.29 -17.12
C GLY A 113 10.35 -7.00 -16.30
N VAL A 114 10.64 -7.11 -15.01
CA VAL A 114 10.93 -5.92 -14.20
C VAL A 114 12.44 -5.65 -14.27
N SER A 115 12.84 -4.67 -15.09
CA SER A 115 14.24 -4.26 -15.24
C SER A 115 14.37 -2.74 -15.29
N PRO A 116 15.45 -2.14 -14.76
CA PRO A 116 15.60 -0.69 -14.70
C PRO A 116 15.44 0.00 -16.07
N ALA A 117 15.95 -0.61 -17.14
CA ALA A 117 15.86 -0.06 -18.50
C ALA A 117 14.44 0.12 -19.03
N ARG A 118 13.43 -0.51 -18.40
CA ARG A 118 12.02 -0.34 -18.74
C ARG A 118 11.33 0.80 -17.98
N PHE A 119 12.04 1.44 -17.06
CA PHE A 119 11.52 2.54 -16.26
C PHE A 119 12.19 3.85 -16.64
N PHE A 120 11.43 4.93 -16.52
CA PHE A 120 11.95 6.27 -16.74
C PHE A 120 13.20 6.52 -15.87
N ASN A 121 14.29 6.93 -16.51
CA ASN A 121 15.58 7.20 -15.87
C ASN A 121 16.11 6.05 -14.97
N ASN A 122 15.77 4.80 -15.31
CA ASN A 122 16.08 3.61 -14.49
C ASN A 122 15.47 3.60 -13.09
N TRP A 123 14.49 4.49 -12.82
CA TRP A 123 13.81 4.58 -11.54
C TRP A 123 12.64 3.60 -11.49
N MET A 124 12.91 2.40 -11.00
CA MET A 124 11.89 1.37 -10.79
C MET A 124 10.87 1.81 -9.75
N TYR A 125 9.82 2.52 -10.18
CA TYR A 125 8.81 3.07 -9.28
C TYR A 125 7.42 2.96 -9.91
N ILE A 126 6.45 2.46 -9.13
CA ILE A 126 5.04 2.44 -9.50
C ILE A 126 4.31 3.52 -8.70
N GLY A 127 3.85 4.54 -9.42
CA GLY A 127 3.01 5.61 -8.88
C GLY A 127 1.53 5.25 -8.92
N SER A 128 0.81 5.60 -7.85
CA SER A 128 -0.64 5.48 -7.73
C SER A 128 -1.25 6.83 -7.35
N SER A 129 -2.55 7.03 -7.58
CA SER A 129 -3.26 8.26 -7.17
C SER A 129 -3.43 8.38 -5.66
N LYS A 130 -3.38 7.24 -4.94
CA LYS A 130 -3.46 7.14 -3.49
C LYS A 130 -2.22 6.44 -2.92
N PRO A 131 -1.83 6.73 -1.67
CA PRO A 131 -0.85 5.94 -0.93
C PRO A 131 -1.20 4.45 -0.98
N THR A 132 -0.20 3.58 -0.89
CA THR A 132 -0.46 2.13 -0.96
C THR A 132 -1.19 1.64 0.28
N CYS A 133 -2.04 0.62 0.12
CA CYS A 133 -2.62 -0.05 1.28
C CYS A 133 -1.59 -0.95 1.98
N ARG A 134 -1.89 -1.39 3.21
CA ARG A 134 -0.97 -2.21 4.01
C ARG A 134 -0.59 -3.52 3.30
N LEU A 135 -1.55 -4.16 2.62
CA LEU A 135 -1.29 -5.42 1.93
C LEU A 135 -0.54 -5.24 0.61
N CYS A 136 -0.73 -4.11 -0.09
CA CYS A 136 0.11 -3.75 -1.23
C CYS A 136 1.55 -3.51 -0.78
N GLU A 137 1.76 -2.76 0.31
CA GLU A 137 3.11 -2.56 0.87
C GLU A 137 3.80 -3.89 1.20
N TYR A 138 3.12 -4.79 1.91
CA TYR A 138 3.69 -6.11 2.21
C TYR A 138 3.98 -6.92 0.94
N TYR A 139 3.15 -6.77 -0.09
CA TYR A 139 3.40 -7.39 -1.37
C TYR A 139 4.68 -6.87 -2.01
N PHE A 140 4.87 -5.56 -2.14
CA PHE A 140 6.08 -5.00 -2.73
C PHE A 140 7.35 -5.42 -1.97
N GLU A 141 7.30 -5.36 -0.64
CA GLU A 141 8.43 -5.73 0.22
C GLU A 141 8.78 -7.23 0.13
N GLU A 142 7.79 -8.12 0.05
CA GLU A 142 8.03 -9.57 -0.07
C GLU A 142 8.30 -10.06 -1.50
N HIS A 143 7.89 -9.29 -2.52
CA HIS A 143 8.14 -9.57 -3.93
C HIS A 143 9.61 -9.36 -4.31
N ARG A 144 10.33 -8.48 -3.60
CA ARG A 144 11.78 -8.22 -3.81
C ARG A 144 12.15 -7.81 -5.24
N SER A 145 11.23 -7.21 -5.99
CA SER A 145 11.51 -6.68 -7.33
C SER A 145 12.40 -5.43 -7.31
N GLY A 146 12.56 -4.80 -6.14
CA GLY A 146 13.23 -3.50 -6.02
C GLY A 146 12.40 -2.34 -6.56
N VAL A 147 11.15 -2.57 -6.97
CA VAL A 147 10.24 -1.53 -7.44
C VAL A 147 9.73 -0.75 -6.24
N GLY A 148 10.03 0.54 -6.21
CA GLY A 148 9.49 1.49 -5.25
C GLY A 148 7.99 1.73 -5.46
N HIS A 149 7.34 2.17 -4.39
CA HIS A 149 5.93 2.52 -4.38
C HIS A 149 5.70 3.71 -3.44
N ARG A 150 4.54 4.37 -3.54
CA ARG A 150 4.16 5.43 -2.59
C ARG A 150 4.13 4.87 -1.16
N SER A 151 4.52 5.67 -0.16
CA SER A 151 4.40 5.30 1.25
C SER A 151 2.98 4.84 1.58
N SER A 152 2.84 3.86 2.47
CA SER A 152 1.53 3.28 2.78
C SER A 152 0.71 4.15 3.73
N HIS A 153 -0.60 4.26 3.50
CA HIS A 153 -1.54 4.82 4.49
C HIS A 153 -1.92 3.80 5.59
N LYS A 154 -1.40 2.57 5.53
CA LYS A 154 -1.52 1.49 6.52
C LYS A 154 -2.92 0.90 6.75
N ASN A 155 -3.94 1.27 5.97
CA ASN A 155 -5.26 0.63 6.07
C ASN A 155 -5.24 -0.78 5.47
N LEU A 156 -6.02 -1.66 6.08
CA LEU A 156 -6.23 -3.03 5.65
C LEU A 156 -7.54 -3.11 4.84
N TYR A 157 -7.47 -3.65 3.63
CA TYR A 157 -8.66 -3.91 2.81
C TYR A 157 -8.93 -5.41 2.81
N ILE A 158 -10.07 -5.82 3.38
CA ILE A 158 -10.41 -7.25 3.53
C ILE A 158 -10.62 -7.93 2.17
N SER A 159 -11.13 -7.20 1.18
CA SER A 159 -11.32 -7.66 -0.20
C SER A 159 -10.03 -7.68 -1.01
N TRP A 160 -8.84 -7.62 -0.41
CA TRP A 160 -7.58 -7.69 -1.13
C TRP A 160 -7.18 -9.14 -1.44
N ARG A 161 -6.58 -9.40 -2.62
CA ARG A 161 -5.96 -10.69 -2.95
C ARG A 161 -4.68 -10.53 -3.77
N VAL A 162 -3.88 -11.60 -3.80
CA VAL A 162 -2.71 -11.72 -4.69
C VAL A 162 -3.13 -11.88 -6.17
N PRO A 163 -2.25 -11.53 -7.13
CA PRO A 163 -2.52 -11.70 -8.55
C PRO A 163 -2.83 -13.13 -8.98
N ASP A 164 -3.61 -13.26 -10.04
CA ASP A 164 -3.95 -14.54 -10.65
C ASP A 164 -2.75 -15.17 -11.37
N VAL A 165 -2.72 -16.50 -11.37
CA VAL A 165 -1.78 -17.30 -12.17
C VAL A 165 -2.46 -17.64 -13.49
N LEU A 166 -1.79 -17.33 -14.60
CA LEU A 166 -2.26 -17.65 -15.93
C LEU A 166 -2.08 -19.14 -16.20
N GLN A 167 -2.96 -19.72 -17.03
CA GLN A 167 -2.87 -21.14 -17.40
C GLN A 167 -1.51 -21.50 -18.02
N SER A 168 -0.89 -20.56 -18.76
CA SER A 168 0.43 -20.72 -19.36
C SER A 168 1.57 -20.84 -18.35
N GLU A 169 1.40 -20.37 -17.11
CA GLU A 169 2.41 -20.45 -16.05
C GLU A 169 2.40 -21.81 -15.34
N GLY A 170 1.29 -22.56 -15.48
CA GLY A 170 1.14 -23.91 -14.93
C GLY A 170 1.48 -24.04 -13.45
N TYR A 171 2.03 -25.20 -13.09
CA TYR A 171 2.38 -25.53 -11.70
C TYR A 171 3.44 -24.58 -11.11
N GLY A 172 4.40 -24.13 -11.91
CA GLY A 172 5.45 -23.22 -11.44
C GLY A 172 4.91 -21.84 -11.04
N GLY A 173 3.90 -21.32 -11.75
CA GLY A 173 3.21 -20.09 -11.36
C GLY A 173 2.43 -20.24 -10.05
N GLU A 174 1.76 -21.38 -9.88
CA GLU A 174 1.01 -21.72 -8.67
C GLU A 174 1.93 -21.82 -7.44
N GLU A 175 3.09 -22.48 -7.58
CA GLU A 175 4.10 -22.57 -6.53
C GLU A 175 4.62 -21.18 -6.13
N LYS A 176 4.98 -20.33 -7.11
CA LYS A 176 5.41 -18.95 -6.84
C LYS A 176 4.35 -18.14 -6.12
N ARG A 177 3.08 -18.27 -6.53
CA ARG A 177 1.96 -17.62 -5.85
C ARG A 177 1.84 -18.11 -4.40
N GLN A 178 1.96 -19.41 -4.18
CA GLN A 178 1.87 -19.98 -2.83
C GLN A 178 3.01 -19.49 -1.92
N VAL A 179 4.25 -19.45 -2.44
CA VAL A 179 5.40 -18.87 -1.71
C VAL A 179 5.13 -17.41 -1.32
N MET A 180 4.55 -16.64 -2.24
CA MET A 180 4.20 -15.24 -1.97
C MET A 180 3.12 -15.12 -0.87
N VAL A 181 2.06 -15.92 -0.96
CA VAL A 181 1.01 -15.98 0.06
C VAL A 181 1.59 -16.36 1.43
N ASP A 182 2.48 -17.34 1.49
CA ASP A 182 3.06 -17.78 2.76
C ASP A 182 3.92 -16.69 3.41
N ARG A 183 4.71 -15.95 2.61
CA ARG A 183 5.48 -14.78 3.10
C ARG A 183 4.57 -13.69 3.67
N LEU A 184 3.51 -13.35 2.94
CA LEU A 184 2.51 -12.37 3.40
C LEU A 184 1.83 -12.82 4.69
N LEU A 185 1.46 -14.10 4.78
CA LEU A 185 0.82 -14.66 5.97
C LEU A 185 1.73 -14.60 7.20
N VAL A 186 3.05 -14.80 7.05
CA VAL A 186 4.00 -14.63 8.17
C VAL A 186 3.93 -13.21 8.73
N ARG A 187 3.91 -12.19 7.87
CA ARG A 187 3.84 -10.78 8.31
C ARG A 187 2.49 -10.42 8.92
N ILE A 188 1.40 -10.83 8.28
CA ILE A 188 0.04 -10.59 8.78
C ILE A 188 -0.13 -11.23 10.17
N ARG A 189 0.39 -12.45 10.37
CA ARG A 189 0.37 -13.11 11.68
C ARG A 189 1.19 -12.34 12.72
N LYS A 190 2.41 -11.94 12.37
CA LYS A 190 3.28 -11.15 13.26
C LYS A 190 2.60 -9.84 13.68
N ASP A 191 1.95 -9.14 12.74
CA ASP A 191 1.22 -7.91 13.02
C ASP A 191 0.02 -8.13 13.93
N ALA A 192 -0.80 -9.13 13.63
CA ALA A 192 -1.95 -9.48 14.45
C ALA A 192 -1.49 -9.82 15.88
N PHE A 193 -0.37 -10.54 16.01
CA PHE A 193 0.20 -10.84 17.31
C PHE A 193 0.71 -9.58 18.03
N ASN A 194 1.48 -8.73 17.35
CA ASN A 194 1.97 -7.48 17.93
C ASN A 194 0.83 -6.55 18.38
N LEU A 195 -0.26 -6.49 17.62
CA LEU A 195 -1.41 -5.63 17.91
C LEU A 195 -2.06 -6.00 19.24
N VAL A 196 -2.30 -7.29 19.41
CA VAL A 196 -2.92 -7.86 20.61
C VAL A 196 -1.96 -7.77 21.80
N GLU A 197 -0.71 -8.20 21.64
CA GLU A 197 0.28 -8.22 22.71
C GLU A 197 0.57 -6.81 23.26
N LYS A 198 0.71 -5.83 22.37
CA LYS A 198 1.01 -4.45 22.77
C LYS A 198 -0.24 -3.66 23.14
N LYS A 199 -1.44 -4.25 23.02
CA LYS A 199 -2.74 -3.56 23.15
C LYS A 199 -2.80 -2.27 22.33
N VAL A 200 -2.10 -2.24 21.20
CA VAL A 200 -1.97 -1.03 20.37
C VAL A 200 -3.19 -0.94 19.47
N ARG A 201 -3.75 0.26 19.34
CA ARG A 201 -4.83 0.51 18.39
C ARG A 201 -4.33 0.25 16.97
N PRO A 202 -5.07 -0.48 16.11
CA PRO A 202 -4.69 -0.63 14.71
C PRO A 202 -4.46 0.74 14.09
N THR A 203 -3.35 0.90 13.38
CA THR A 203 -3.13 2.10 12.56
C THR A 203 -4.17 2.09 11.44
N PHE A 204 -5.23 2.88 11.64
CA PHE A 204 -6.32 3.05 10.71
C PHE A 204 -6.53 4.54 10.49
N ARG A 205 -6.50 4.95 9.22
CA ARG A 205 -6.88 6.30 8.79
C ARG A 205 -8.28 6.25 8.19
N ASN A 206 -9.13 7.17 8.64
CA ASN A 206 -10.48 7.35 8.10
C ASN A 206 -10.48 7.69 6.60
N HIS A 207 -9.38 8.26 6.10
CA HIS A 207 -9.21 8.66 4.70
C HIS A 207 -7.94 8.00 4.18
N ASP A 208 -8.02 7.39 3.01
CA ASP A 208 -6.91 6.74 2.34
C ASP A 208 -6.03 7.73 1.56
N SER A 209 -6.49 8.98 1.37
CA SER A 209 -5.71 10.07 0.77
C SER A 209 -4.71 10.68 1.75
N ILE A 210 -3.50 10.99 1.26
CA ILE A 210 -2.57 11.90 1.94
C ILE A 210 -2.80 13.31 1.38
N THR A 211 -2.90 14.30 2.27
CA THR A 211 -3.07 15.73 1.91
C THR A 211 -1.79 16.54 2.03
N SER A 212 -0.69 15.90 2.47
CA SER A 212 0.66 16.48 2.42
C SER A 212 1.33 16.10 1.10
N SER A 213 1.77 17.09 0.33
CA SER A 213 2.64 16.83 -0.81
C SER A 213 3.96 16.22 -0.30
N VAL A 214 4.41 15.14 -0.95
CA VAL A 214 5.77 14.63 -0.73
C VAL A 214 6.68 15.65 -1.40
N SER A 215 7.36 16.49 -0.62
CA SER A 215 8.34 17.42 -1.18
C SER A 215 9.56 16.61 -1.60
N MET A 216 9.71 16.39 -2.90
CA MET A 216 10.98 15.98 -3.47
C MET A 216 11.87 17.22 -3.49
N THR A 217 12.84 17.29 -2.59
CA THR A 217 13.97 18.20 -2.83
C THR A 217 14.80 17.58 -3.95
N LEU A 218 15.12 18.37 -4.99
CA LEU A 218 15.90 17.95 -6.16
C LEU A 218 17.33 17.46 -5.80
N HIS A 219 17.67 17.41 -4.50
CA HIS A 219 18.88 16.83 -3.92
C HIS A 219 18.72 15.39 -3.37
N GLY A 220 17.71 14.65 -3.82
CA GLY A 220 17.64 13.20 -3.60
C GLY A 220 17.36 12.78 -2.15
N LYS A 221 16.96 13.71 -1.28
CA LYS A 221 16.46 13.40 0.06
C LYS A 221 14.94 13.39 0.07
N TRP A 222 14.39 12.20 0.24
CA TRP A 222 12.99 12.00 0.59
C TRP A 222 12.79 12.52 2.02
N SER A 223 12.17 13.68 2.20
CA SER A 223 11.67 14.10 3.51
C SER A 223 10.15 14.11 3.47
N GLU A 224 9.53 13.29 4.32
CA GLU A 224 8.15 13.52 4.72
C GLU A 224 8.18 14.84 5.50
N ALA A 225 7.64 15.93 4.91
CA ALA A 225 7.63 17.22 5.58
C ALA A 225 6.71 17.13 6.80
N SER A 226 7.30 16.84 7.96
CA SER A 226 6.57 16.64 9.21
C SER A 226 6.47 17.89 10.07
N ASP A 227 7.14 18.99 9.74
CA ASP A 227 7.15 20.18 10.60
C ASP A 227 6.76 21.49 9.90
N ILE A 228 5.82 22.18 10.53
CA ILE A 228 5.26 23.48 10.12
C ILE A 228 6.33 24.58 10.19
N SER A 229 7.36 24.41 11.05
CA SER A 229 8.45 25.38 11.23
C SER A 229 9.39 25.47 10.03
N ASP A 230 9.69 24.34 9.40
CA ASP A 230 10.63 24.28 8.26
C ASP A 230 10.02 24.94 7.03
N VAL A 231 8.70 24.82 6.87
CA VAL A 231 7.96 25.43 5.77
C VAL A 231 7.84 26.95 5.95
N MET A 232 7.57 27.44 7.17
CA MET A 232 7.54 28.89 7.42
C MET A 232 8.91 29.55 7.24
N SER A 233 9.98 28.84 7.60
CA SER A 233 11.36 29.31 7.39
C SER A 233 11.68 29.48 5.90
N SER A 234 11.13 28.62 5.04
CA SER A 234 11.31 28.71 3.58
C SER A 234 10.41 29.77 2.92
N MET A 235 9.36 30.24 3.60
CA MET A 235 8.48 31.31 3.10
C MET A 235 8.91 32.71 3.55
N GLY A 236 9.68 32.82 4.65
CA GLY A 236 10.20 34.10 5.15
C GLY A 236 11.21 34.78 4.22
N SER A 237 11.74 34.08 3.22
CA SER A 237 12.69 34.59 2.23
C SER A 237 12.04 35.19 0.97
N LEU A 238 10.70 35.16 0.85
CA LEU A 238 9.99 35.86 -0.23
C LEU A 238 9.56 37.25 0.27
N GLN A 239 10.54 38.13 0.52
CA GLN A 239 10.25 39.56 0.52
C GLN A 239 10.04 39.98 -0.93
N LEU A 240 8.78 40.28 -1.26
CA LEU A 240 8.46 41.05 -2.46
C LEU A 240 9.00 42.46 -2.22
N ASN A 241 10.15 42.78 -2.81
CA ASN A 241 10.60 44.16 -2.95
C ASN A 241 9.56 44.88 -3.81
N ASN A 242 8.73 45.69 -3.15
CA ASN A 242 7.86 46.65 -3.80
C ASN A 242 8.60 47.98 -3.82
N ASP A 243 9.57 48.10 -4.72
CA ASP A 243 10.16 49.38 -5.06
C ASP A 243 9.27 50.01 -6.13
N GLY A 244 8.37 50.88 -5.66
CA GLY A 244 7.77 51.91 -6.50
C GLY A 244 8.65 53.15 -6.44
N GLU A 245 9.01 53.66 -7.61
CA GLU A 245 9.54 54.99 -7.95
C GLU A 245 9.66 54.93 -9.50
N GLU A 246 9.14 55.82 -10.34
CA GLU A 246 8.62 57.19 -10.24
C GLU A 246 7.65 57.41 -11.41
#